data_AF-A0A1Q3D8P2-F1
#
_entry.id   AF-A0A1Q3D8P2-F1
#
_cell.length_a   1.000
_cell.length_b   1.000
_cell.length_c   1.000
_cell.angle_alpha   90.00
_cell.angle_beta   90.00
_cell.angle_gamma   90.00
#
_symmetry.space_group_name_H-M   'P 1'
#
loop_
_entity.id
_entity.type
_entity.pdbx_description
1 polymer ?
#
loop_
_entity_poly.entity_id
_entity_poly.type
_entity_poly.pdbx_seq_one_letter_code
_entity_poly.pdbx_strand_id
1 'polypeptide(L)'
;MEAIVSTRHLLMKFSTRFGMGEVRGDQQVARQCYKTAIMDNGKEKVLPIANVKLRGEVEPKRPQPVEDVVQVTLEEGSVEKVFQVGSQLGEVEKEELITFLKNNKDVFA
;
A
#
# COMPACT_ATOMS: atom_id res chain seq x y z
N MET A 1 15.58 -22.76 36.18
CA MET A 1 14.37 -22.08 35.66
C MET A 1 14.63 -21.83 34.20
N GLU A 2 13.98 -22.58 33.32
CA GLU A 2 14.15 -22.44 31.88
C GLU A 2 13.04 -21.57 31.32
N ALA A 3 13.43 -20.62 30.48
CA ALA A 3 12.51 -19.75 29.78
C ALA A 3 12.88 -19.64 28.30
N ILE A 4 11.89 -19.76 27.43
CA ILE A 4 12.02 -19.62 25.99
C ILE A 4 11.30 -18.35 25.59
N VAL A 5 12.04 -17.41 25.00
CA VAL A 5 11.51 -16.12 24.55
C VAL A 5 11.48 -16.08 23.04
N SER A 6 10.29 -15.82 22.48
CA SER A 6 10.11 -15.49 21.06
C SER A 6 9.87 -14.00 20.91
N THR A 7 10.92 -13.26 20.58
CA THR A 7 10.83 -11.81 20.30
C THR A 7 9.87 -11.53 19.14
N ARG A 8 9.88 -12.38 18.10
CA ARG A 8 8.99 -12.28 16.94
C ARG A 8 7.50 -12.35 17.30
N HIS A 9 7.15 -13.19 18.27
CA HIS A 9 5.75 -13.41 18.69
C HIS A 9 5.40 -12.72 20.00
N LEU A 10 6.35 -11.98 20.58
CA LEU A 10 6.24 -11.35 21.90
C LEU A 10 5.73 -12.33 22.96
N LEU A 11 6.25 -13.56 22.95
CA LEU A 11 5.79 -14.62 23.83
C LEU A 11 6.97 -15.19 24.62
N MET A 12 6.82 -15.28 25.93
CA MET A 12 7.75 -15.96 26.82
C MET A 12 7.05 -17.14 27.47
N LYS A 13 7.65 -18.32 27.37
CA LYS A 13 7.22 -19.51 28.10
C LYS A 13 8.26 -19.84 29.16
N PHE A 14 7.84 -20.23 30.35
CA PHE A 14 8.76 -20.59 31.43
C PHE A 14 8.23 -21.75 32.27
N SER A 15 9.13 -22.54 32.83
CA SER A 15 8.78 -23.64 33.73
C SER A 15 8.27 -23.13 35.08
N THR A 16 7.13 -23.61 35.55
CA THR A 16 6.60 -23.40 36.90
C THR A 16 6.37 -24.73 37.62
N ARG A 17 6.21 -24.71 38.94
CA ARG A 17 5.89 -25.91 39.75
C ARG A 17 4.56 -26.58 39.37
N PHE A 18 3.70 -25.89 38.62
CA PHE A 18 2.38 -26.38 38.20
C PHE A 18 2.28 -26.59 36.68
N GLY A 19 3.40 -26.53 35.95
CA GLY A 19 3.43 -26.66 34.49
C GLY A 19 4.04 -25.44 33.81
N MET A 20 3.66 -25.18 32.56
CA MET A 20 4.26 -24.12 31.74
C MET A 20 3.49 -22.80 31.92
N GLY A 21 4.18 -21.77 32.40
CA GLY A 21 3.68 -20.40 32.41
C GLY A 21 3.91 -19.71 31.06
N GLU A 22 2.97 -18.85 30.66
CA GLU A 22 3.07 -18.05 29.43
C GLU A 22 2.83 -16.56 29.74
N VAL A 23 3.67 -15.70 29.17
CA VAL A 23 3.49 -14.25 29.19
C VAL A 23 3.53 -13.76 27.75
N ARG A 24 2.47 -13.07 27.34
CA ARG A 24 2.34 -12.49 26.00
C ARG A 24 2.40 -10.96 26.09
N GLY A 25 3.27 -10.36 25.28
CA GLY A 25 3.36 -8.92 25.14
C GLY A 25 2.28 -8.37 24.22
N ASP A 26 1.93 -7.10 24.45
CA ASP A 26 1.04 -6.34 23.57
C ASP A 26 1.81 -5.87 22.33
N GLN A 27 1.34 -6.30 21.15
CA GLN A 27 1.99 -5.98 19.88
C GLN A 27 1.88 -4.50 19.51
N GLN A 28 0.79 -3.82 19.87
CA GLN A 28 0.61 -2.40 19.59
C GLN A 28 1.59 -1.57 20.41
N VAL A 29 1.65 -1.82 21.72
CA VAL A 29 2.57 -1.13 22.62
C VAL A 29 4.02 -1.39 22.23
N ALA A 30 4.39 -2.64 21.91
CA ALA A 30 5.74 -2.97 21.48
C ALA A 30 6.16 -2.23 20.19
N ARG A 31 5.25 -2.10 19.21
CA ARG A 31 5.51 -1.31 17.99
C ARG A 31 5.67 0.18 18.30
N GLN A 32 4.85 0.71 19.20
CA GLN A 32 4.93 2.12 19.59
C GLN A 32 6.25 2.41 20.32
N CYS A 33 6.64 1.58 21.28
CA CYS A 33 7.93 1.68 21.97
C CYS A 33 9.11 1.59 21.00
N TYR A 34 9.07 0.68 20.02
CA TYR A 34 10.11 0.58 19.00
C TYR A 34 10.22 1.85 18.15
N LYS A 35 9.08 2.39 17.70
CA LYS A 35 9.04 3.65 16.95
C LYS A 35 9.63 4.80 17.77
N THR A 36 9.21 4.95 19.03
CA THR A 36 9.71 5.99 19.92
C THR A 36 11.21 5.83 20.15
N ALA A 37 11.70 4.63 20.46
CA ALA A 37 13.12 4.37 20.67
C ALA A 37 13.97 4.67 19.43
N ILE A 38 13.44 4.44 18.22
CA ILE A 38 14.13 4.82 16.97
C ILE A 38 14.15 6.34 16.77
N MET A 39 13.04 7.01 17.07
CA MET A 39 12.92 8.46 16.89
C MET A 39 13.75 9.25 17.90
N ASP A 40 13.90 8.73 19.12
CA ASP A 40 14.62 9.36 20.23
C ASP A 40 16.14 9.15 20.14
N ASN A 41 16.59 8.00 19.61
CA ASN A 41 18.01 7.68 19.42
C ASN A 41 18.57 8.27 18.12
N GLY A 42 18.50 9.60 17.98
CA GLY A 42 18.88 10.38 16.81
C GLY A 42 19.90 9.74 15.87
N LYS A 43 19.42 9.32 14.70
CA LYS A 43 20.17 8.99 13.45
C LYS A 43 21.37 8.02 13.53
N GLU A 44 21.74 7.48 14.68
CA GLU A 44 22.90 6.61 14.78
C GLU A 44 22.47 5.13 14.78
N LYS A 45 22.56 4.51 13.59
CA LYS A 45 22.44 3.06 13.32
C LYS A 45 21.04 2.49 13.18
N VAL A 46 20.16 3.18 12.45
CA VAL A 46 19.00 2.52 11.83
C VAL A 46 19.52 1.73 10.62
N LEU A 47 19.68 0.41 10.75
CA LEU A 47 19.61 -0.47 9.59
C LEU A 47 18.10 -0.60 9.28
N PRO A 48 17.59 0.05 8.23
CA PRO A 48 16.18 -0.11 7.90
C PRO A 48 15.93 -1.59 7.59
N ILE A 49 15.02 -2.20 8.34
CA ILE A 49 14.39 -3.44 7.86
C ILE A 49 13.61 -3.03 6.62
N ALA A 50 14.22 -3.19 5.45
CA ALA A 50 13.73 -2.70 4.16
C ALA A 50 12.34 -3.25 3.75
N ASN A 51 11.73 -4.13 4.56
CA ASN A 51 10.64 -4.99 4.16
C ASN A 51 9.32 -4.77 4.92
N VAL A 52 9.24 -3.79 5.84
CA VAL A 52 7.96 -3.46 6.50
C VAL A 52 7.46 -2.11 5.99
N LYS A 53 6.86 -2.12 4.79
CA LYS A 53 5.85 -1.12 4.46
C LYS A 53 4.63 -1.41 5.34
N LEU A 54 4.38 -0.59 6.36
CA LEU A 54 3.07 -0.54 7.00
C LEU A 54 2.08 -0.08 5.93
N ARG A 55 1.41 -1.05 5.31
CA ARG A 55 0.42 -0.88 4.25
C ARG A 55 -0.91 -0.45 4.86
N GLY A 56 -0.91 0.71 5.50
CA GLY A 56 -2.09 1.36 6.05
C GLY A 56 -1.82 2.85 6.12
N GLU A 57 -2.64 3.64 5.44
CA GLU A 57 -2.57 5.11 5.33
C GLU A 57 -1.59 5.71 4.32
N VAL A 58 -1.25 4.97 3.27
CA VAL A 58 -1.00 5.62 1.99
C VAL A 58 -2.12 5.11 1.11
N GLU A 59 -3.15 5.92 0.88
CA GLU A 59 -3.93 5.74 -0.35
C GLU A 59 -2.90 5.53 -1.45
N PRO A 60 -2.94 4.43 -2.22
CA PRO A 60 -2.04 4.28 -3.33
C PRO A 60 -2.31 5.50 -4.21
N LYS A 61 -1.42 6.50 -4.15
CA LYS A 61 -1.44 7.61 -5.10
C LYS A 61 -1.45 6.91 -6.45
N ARG A 62 -2.60 6.96 -7.13
CA ARG A 62 -2.69 6.36 -8.46
C ARG A 62 -1.51 6.93 -9.24
N PRO A 63 -0.70 6.08 -9.88
CA PRO A 63 0.35 6.56 -10.75
C PRO A 63 -0.28 7.61 -11.67
N GLN A 64 0.22 8.83 -11.62
CA GLN A 64 -0.22 9.84 -12.56
C GLN A 64 0.34 9.47 -13.93
N PRO A 65 -0.41 9.69 -15.02
CA PRO A 65 0.13 9.57 -16.36
C PRO A 65 1.44 10.36 -16.46
N VAL A 66 2.47 9.75 -17.06
CA VAL A 66 3.76 10.42 -17.31
C VAL A 66 3.62 11.47 -18.40
N GLU A 67 2.67 11.26 -19.30
CA GLU A 67 2.30 12.16 -20.39
C GLU A 67 0.99 12.89 -20.08
N ASP A 68 0.79 14.04 -20.72
CA ASP A 68 -0.49 14.73 -20.69
C ASP A 68 -1.59 13.86 -21.33
N VAL A 69 -2.81 13.99 -20.83
CA VAL A 69 -3.96 13.23 -21.33
C VAL A 69 -5.03 14.15 -21.90
N VAL A 70 -5.68 13.70 -22.97
CA VAL A 70 -6.83 14.33 -23.59
C VAL A 70 -8.09 13.61 -23.15
N GLN A 71 -9.11 14.38 -22.75
CA GLN A 71 -10.41 13.84 -22.38
C GLN A 71 -11.26 13.59 -23.61
N VAL A 72 -11.85 12.39 -23.68
CA VAL A 72 -12.75 11.98 -24.77
C VAL A 72 -14.09 11.60 -24.18
N THR A 73 -15.14 12.33 -24.56
CA THR A 73 -16.50 12.07 -24.09
C THR A 73 -17.02 10.74 -24.64
N LEU A 74 -17.54 9.90 -23.75
CA LEU A 74 -18.08 8.59 -24.10
C LEU A 74 -19.47 8.69 -24.77
N GLU A 75 -20.30 9.62 -24.31
CA GLU A 75 -21.68 9.81 -24.78
C GLU A 75 -21.99 11.31 -24.93
N GLU A 76 -22.54 11.70 -26.09
CA GLU A 76 -22.95 13.09 -26.35
C GLU A 76 -24.07 13.48 -25.37
N GLY A 77 -23.70 14.25 -24.33
CA GLY A 77 -24.61 14.72 -23.30
C GLY A 77 -24.19 14.38 -21.86
N SER A 78 -23.25 13.45 -21.65
CA SER A 78 -22.73 13.14 -20.31
C SER A 78 -21.36 13.78 -20.08
N VAL A 79 -21.31 14.87 -19.32
CA VAL A 79 -20.05 15.56 -18.97
C VAL A 79 -19.19 14.70 -18.01
N GLU A 80 -19.81 13.78 -17.28
CA GLU A 80 -19.13 12.96 -16.27
C GLU A 80 -18.45 11.71 -16.84
N LYS A 81 -18.89 11.20 -18.00
CA LYS A 81 -18.34 9.96 -18.58
C LYS A 81 -17.32 10.28 -19.66
N VAL A 82 -16.06 10.33 -19.25
CA VAL A 82 -14.92 10.64 -20.14
C VAL A 82 -13.83 9.57 -20.03
N PHE A 83 -13.21 9.25 -21.15
CA PHE A 83 -11.94 8.53 -21.19
C PHE A 83 -10.77 9.50 -21.17
N GLN A 84 -9.65 9.08 -20.59
CA GLN A 84 -8.38 9.79 -20.66
C GLN A 84 -7.44 9.05 -21.59
N VAL A 85 -7.06 9.68 -22.71
CA VAL A 85 -6.19 9.11 -23.73
C VAL A 85 -4.88 9.91 -23.77
N GLY A 86 -3.74 9.22 -23.89
CA GLY A 86 -2.43 9.86 -23.98
C GLY A 86 -2.34 10.89 -25.11
N SER A 87 -1.72 12.04 -24.84
CA SER A 87 -1.57 13.14 -25.79
C SER A 87 -0.54 12.87 -26.88
N GLN A 88 0.41 11.95 -26.65
CA GLN A 88 1.48 11.61 -27.60
C GLN A 88 1.06 10.56 -28.62
N LEU A 89 -0.17 10.03 -28.52
CA LEU A 89 -0.69 9.04 -29.45
C LEU A 89 -0.86 9.66 -30.86
N GLY A 90 -0.44 8.93 -31.91
CA GLY A 90 -0.59 9.38 -33.28
C GLY A 90 -2.07 9.61 -33.64
N GLU A 91 -2.36 10.56 -34.53
CA GLU A 91 -3.74 10.96 -34.85
C GLU A 91 -4.61 9.78 -35.32
N VAL A 92 -4.06 8.94 -36.20
CA VAL A 92 -4.74 7.73 -36.70
C VAL A 92 -5.03 6.73 -35.57
N GLU A 93 -4.01 6.42 -34.76
CA GLU A 93 -4.14 5.47 -33.64
C GLU A 93 -5.12 5.97 -32.58
N LYS A 94 -5.16 7.30 -32.37
CA LYS A 94 -6.08 7.95 -31.46
C LYS A 94 -7.52 7.82 -31.92
N GLU A 95 -7.80 8.04 -33.20
CA GLU A 95 -9.14 7.86 -33.76
C GLU A 95 -9.61 6.41 -33.68
N GLU A 96 -8.72 5.46 -34.01
CA GLU A 96 -9.00 4.02 -33.90
C GLU A 96 -9.30 3.62 -32.44
N LEU A 97 -8.49 4.08 -31.49
CA LEU A 97 -8.67 3.81 -30.06
C LEU A 97 -9.99 4.41 -29.54
N ILE A 98 -10.30 5.65 -29.90
CA ILE A 98 -11.55 6.30 -29.49
C ILE A 98 -12.77 5.53 -30.01
N THR A 99 -12.72 5.11 -31.27
CA THR A 99 -13.78 4.31 -31.89
C THR A 99 -13.94 2.97 -31.19
N PHE A 100 -12.84 2.28 -30.90
CA PHE A 100 -12.83 1.03 -30.14
C PHE A 100 -13.45 1.17 -28.75
N LEU A 101 -13.04 2.21 -27.99
CA LEU A 101 -13.56 2.44 -26.64
C LEU A 101 -15.05 2.78 -26.63
N LYS A 102 -15.52 3.56 -27.61
CA LYS A 102 -16.96 3.87 -27.75
C LYS A 102 -17.80 2.64 -28.08
N ASN A 103 -17.28 1.76 -28.95
CA ASN A 103 -17.97 0.52 -29.34
C ASN A 103 -18.07 -0.50 -28.19
N ASN A 104 -17.12 -0.48 -27.26
CA ASN A 104 -17.05 -1.41 -26.12
C ASN A 104 -17.35 -0.72 -24.78
N LYS A 105 -18.22 0.29 -24.80
CA LYS A 105 -18.51 1.13 -23.63
C LYS A 105 -19.07 0.34 -22.43
N ASP A 106 -19.74 -0.77 -22.68
CA ASP A 106 -20.29 -1.68 -21.68
C ASP A 106 -19.22 -2.45 -20.89
N VAL A 107 -18.03 -2.62 -21.47
CA VAL A 107 -16.90 -3.33 -20.83
C VAL A 107 -16.03 -2.37 -20.01
N PHE A 108 -15.88 -1.13 -20.47
CA PHE A 108 -14.90 -0.17 -19.93
C PHE A 108 -15.48 0.97 -19.08
N ALA A 109 -16.81 1.17 -19.03
CA ALA A 109 -17.47 2.27 -18.31
C ALA A 109 -17.94 1.92 -16.89
#